data_AF-A0A2T9Y452-F1
#
_entry.id   AF-A0A2T9Y452-F1
#
_cell.length_a   1.000
_cell.length_b   1.000
_cell.length_c   1.000
_cell.angle_alpha   90.00
_cell.angle_beta   90.00
_cell.angle_gamma   90.00
#
_symmetry.space_group_name_H-M   'P 1'
#
loop_
_entity.id
_entity.type
_entity.pdbx_description
1 polymer ?
#
loop_
_entity_poly.entity_id
_entity_poly.type
_entity_poly.pdbx_seq_one_letter_code
_entity_poly.pdbx_strand_id
1 'polypeptide(L)'
;MFSRQLLRSATSKVNVLRSVESTTLKSFSLLNARSYSVASQKKNNFPKTLLARDSNSFFKRVSVPRRYMGHAIETRNASFKKLSESDVKFFESFMPKERVYATKEIGGTLDSKDLEGFNSDWLNKYSGNSQLVLLPTSAEEVSKILKYCNDQTIAVVPQGGNTGLVGGSVPVFDEVIVSLSKMNKVRSLDKDSGALVCDAGCVLEELDNYVSEFGLTMPIDLGAKGSCHIGGNVSTNAGGIRYLRYGSLHGSVLGLEVVLPDGTIVNNLSTLRKDSTGYDIKQLFIGSEGTLGIVT
;
A
#
# COMPACT_ATOMS: atom_id res chain seq x y z
N MET A 1 20.25 19.57 54.01
CA MET A 1 18.84 19.35 54.40
C MET A 1 17.88 19.49 53.20
N PHE A 2 18.24 18.97 52.01
CA PHE A 2 17.48 19.19 50.76
C PHE A 2 17.29 17.90 49.93
N SER A 3 17.42 16.72 50.54
CA SER A 3 17.29 15.41 49.86
C SER A 3 16.17 14.52 50.42
N ARG A 4 15.33 15.04 51.33
CA ARG A 4 14.19 14.29 51.91
C ARG A 4 12.80 14.81 51.53
N GLN A 5 12.69 15.94 50.83
CA GLN A 5 11.40 16.54 50.46
C GLN A 5 10.88 16.12 49.07
N LEU A 6 11.76 15.70 48.14
CA LEU A 6 11.33 15.22 46.81
C LEU A 6 10.79 13.78 46.81
N LEU A 7 11.20 12.94 47.78
CA LEU A 7 10.72 11.56 47.92
C LEU A 7 9.29 11.43 48.48
N ARG A 8 8.73 12.49 49.09
CA ARG A 8 7.34 12.51 49.58
C ARG A 8 6.32 12.96 48.53
N SER A 9 6.74 13.64 47.46
CA SER A 9 5.83 14.04 46.38
C SER A 9 5.59 12.95 45.34
N ALA A 10 6.52 11.99 45.20
CA ALA A 10 6.40 10.89 44.24
C ALA A 10 5.51 9.75 44.75
N THR A 11 5.43 9.54 46.07
CA THR A 11 4.64 8.47 46.70
C THR A 11 3.15 8.77 46.80
N SER A 12 2.74 10.04 46.72
CA SER A 12 1.32 10.44 46.67
C SER A 12 0.68 10.24 45.29
N LYS A 13 1.43 10.43 44.19
CA LYS A 13 0.90 10.29 42.82
C LYS A 13 0.78 8.83 42.34
N VAL A 14 1.53 7.91 42.93
CA VAL A 14 1.47 6.47 42.59
C VAL A 14 0.22 5.79 43.15
N ASN A 15 -0.37 6.30 44.24
CA ASN A 15 -1.59 5.71 44.82
C ASN A 15 -2.90 6.18 44.17
N VAL A 16 -2.89 7.28 43.40
CA VAL A 16 -4.09 7.74 42.67
C VAL A 16 -4.28 6.98 41.35
N LEU A 17 -3.19 6.56 40.68
CA LEU A 17 -3.27 5.80 39.42
C LEU A 17 -3.70 4.33 39.62
N ARG A 18 -3.35 3.71 40.76
CA ARG A 18 -3.82 2.34 41.09
C ARG A 18 -5.32 2.25 41.38
N SER A 19 -5.97 3.36 41.74
CA SER A 19 -7.42 3.39 41.99
C SER A 19 -8.25 3.50 40.71
N VAL A 20 -7.68 4.00 39.61
CA VAL A 20 -8.42 4.22 38.36
C VAL A 20 -8.35 3.00 37.45
N GLU A 21 -7.28 2.19 37.52
CA GLU A 21 -7.14 0.94 36.76
C GLU A 21 -8.08 -0.18 37.23
N SER A 22 -8.54 -0.16 38.49
CA SER A 22 -9.42 -1.21 39.04
C SER A 22 -10.88 -1.11 38.57
N THR A 23 -11.33 0.06 38.12
CA THR A 23 -12.77 0.28 37.83
C THR A 23 -13.07 0.15 36.34
N THR A 24 -12.12 0.44 35.45
CA THR A 24 -12.27 0.26 33.99
C THR A 24 -11.98 -1.17 33.52
N LEU A 25 -11.14 -1.93 34.22
CA LEU A 25 -10.86 -3.34 33.86
C LEU A 25 -11.98 -4.32 34.22
N LYS A 26 -12.93 -3.95 35.08
CA LYS A 26 -14.13 -4.77 35.38
C LYS A 26 -15.26 -4.59 34.36
N SER A 27 -15.20 -3.57 33.50
CA SER A 27 -16.21 -3.31 32.47
C SER A 27 -15.90 -3.98 31.12
N PHE A 28 -14.66 -4.42 30.89
CA PHE A 28 -14.25 -5.05 29.63
C PHE A 28 -14.27 -6.58 29.65
N SER A 29 -14.32 -7.21 30.83
CA SER A 29 -14.37 -8.68 30.97
C SER A 29 -15.77 -9.29 30.84
N LEU A 30 -16.81 -8.48 30.59
CA LEU A 30 -18.20 -8.94 30.45
C LEU A 30 -18.72 -9.02 29.00
N LEU A 31 -17.88 -8.70 28.00
CA LEU A 31 -18.33 -8.62 26.59
C LEU A 31 -17.74 -9.66 25.64
N ASN A 32 -16.94 -10.63 26.10
CA ASN A 32 -16.48 -11.72 25.25
C ASN A 32 -16.37 -13.05 26.03
N ALA A 33 -17.52 -13.64 26.35
CA ALA A 33 -17.62 -15.04 26.74
C ALA A 33 -19.02 -15.57 26.42
N ARG A 34 -19.32 -15.73 25.12
CA ARG A 34 -20.36 -16.68 24.67
C ARG A 34 -19.77 -17.57 23.59
N SER A 35 -18.92 -18.47 24.07
CA SER A 35 -18.48 -19.66 23.37
C SER A 35 -19.66 -20.60 23.13
N TYR A 36 -19.64 -21.21 21.96
CA TYR A 36 -20.39 -22.37 21.53
C TYR A 36 -20.68 -23.39 22.64
N SER A 37 -21.94 -23.80 22.75
CA SER A 37 -22.35 -25.05 23.40
C SER A 37 -23.22 -25.82 22.42
N VAL A 38 -22.69 -26.94 21.93
CA VAL A 38 -23.45 -27.95 21.18
C VAL A 38 -24.10 -28.85 22.21
N ALA A 39 -25.40 -28.70 22.41
CA ALA A 39 -26.20 -29.60 23.24
C ALA A 39 -27.00 -30.55 22.35
N SER A 40 -26.59 -31.82 22.38
CA SER A 40 -27.32 -32.97 21.84
C SER A 40 -28.60 -33.22 22.65
N GLN A 41 -29.77 -33.29 22.00
CA GLN A 41 -30.94 -33.99 22.55
C GLN A 41 -31.67 -34.82 21.49
N LYS A 42 -31.94 -36.08 21.87
CA LYS A 42 -32.60 -37.14 21.11
C LYS A 42 -34.12 -36.96 21.04
N LYS A 43 -34.66 -37.42 19.89
CA LYS A 43 -35.98 -38.02 19.59
C LYS A 43 -37.12 -37.90 20.62
N ASN A 44 -38.26 -37.39 20.15
CA ASN A 44 -39.59 -37.94 20.44
C ASN A 44 -40.59 -37.59 19.30
N ASN A 45 -41.65 -38.39 19.24
CA ASN A 45 -42.44 -38.83 18.07
C ASN A 45 -43.73 -38.02 17.74
N PHE A 46 -44.08 -38.01 16.44
CA PHE A 46 -45.41 -37.94 15.76
C PHE A 46 -46.29 -36.65 15.82
N PRO A 47 -47.24 -36.40 14.86
CA PRO A 47 -47.56 -37.12 13.61
C PRO A 47 -47.58 -36.26 12.32
N LYS A 48 -47.63 -36.96 11.17
CA LYS A 48 -47.94 -36.42 9.84
C LYS A 48 -49.45 -36.17 9.72
N THR A 49 -49.84 -34.96 9.33
CA THR A 49 -51.12 -34.70 8.65
C THR A 49 -50.90 -33.65 7.55
N LEU A 50 -51.18 -34.09 6.33
CA LEU A 50 -51.46 -33.24 5.17
C LEU A 50 -52.60 -32.26 5.52
N LEU A 51 -52.52 -31.03 5.01
CA LEU A 51 -53.53 -30.44 4.13
C LEU A 51 -53.08 -29.03 3.68
N ALA A 52 -53.34 -28.76 2.41
CA ALA A 52 -53.02 -27.57 1.67
C ALA A 52 -53.62 -26.29 2.28
N ARG A 53 -52.91 -25.16 2.15
CA ARG A 53 -53.44 -23.93 1.52
C ARG A 53 -52.43 -22.78 1.49
N ASP A 54 -52.49 -22.09 0.34
CA ASP A 54 -52.24 -20.67 0.10
C ASP A 54 -50.79 -20.16 0.06
N SER A 55 -50.32 -20.14 -1.19
CA SER A 55 -49.45 -19.14 -1.78
C SER A 55 -49.83 -17.71 -1.41
N ASN A 56 -48.81 -16.87 -1.18
CA ASN A 56 -48.82 -15.42 -0.91
C ASN A 56 -48.96 -14.97 0.55
N SER A 57 -47.83 -14.99 1.26
CA SER A 57 -47.27 -13.88 2.05
C SER A 57 -46.09 -14.42 2.85
N PHE A 58 -45.13 -13.58 3.26
CA PHE A 58 -43.85 -13.92 3.92
C PHE A 58 -42.60 -14.04 3.02
N PHE A 59 -42.39 -13.09 2.12
CA PHE A 59 -41.02 -12.59 1.95
C PHE A 59 -40.70 -11.66 3.13
N LYS A 60 -40.17 -12.25 4.21
CA LYS A 60 -39.50 -11.50 5.27
C LYS A 60 -38.36 -10.73 4.61
N ARG A 61 -38.47 -9.40 4.55
CA ARG A 61 -37.35 -8.51 4.20
C ARG A 61 -36.20 -8.82 5.15
N VAL A 62 -35.21 -9.56 4.67
CA VAL A 62 -33.88 -9.58 5.28
C VAL A 62 -33.31 -8.18 5.01
N SER A 63 -33.45 -7.29 5.99
CA SER A 63 -32.75 -6.01 5.97
C SER A 63 -31.27 -6.28 6.19
N VAL A 64 -30.55 -6.51 5.09
CA VAL A 64 -29.09 -6.49 5.09
C VAL A 64 -28.69 -5.06 5.50
N PRO A 65 -27.86 -4.88 6.54
CA PRO A 65 -27.41 -3.53 6.92
C PRO A 65 -26.70 -2.89 5.72
N ARG A 66 -27.19 -1.69 5.37
CA ARG A 66 -26.77 -0.84 4.25
C ARG A 66 -25.36 -0.25 4.43
N ARG A 67 -24.37 -1.07 4.78
CA ARG A 67 -22.94 -0.69 4.86
C ARG A 67 -22.11 -1.19 3.68
N TYR A 68 -22.70 -2.00 2.80
CA TYR A 68 -22.07 -2.51 1.57
C TYR A 68 -22.89 -2.14 0.32
N MET A 69 -23.51 -0.95 0.30
CA MET A 69 -23.96 -0.38 -0.98
C MET A 69 -22.71 0.14 -1.67
N GLY A 70 -22.43 -0.43 -2.84
CA GLY A 70 -21.21 -0.25 -3.60
C GLY A 70 -20.86 1.22 -3.79
N HIS A 71 -19.56 1.50 -3.75
CA HIS A 71 -19.03 2.56 -4.60
C HIS A 71 -19.47 2.19 -6.01
N ALA A 72 -20.51 2.86 -6.52
CA ALA A 72 -20.74 2.88 -7.96
C ALA A 72 -19.41 3.35 -8.54
N ILE A 73 -18.75 2.48 -9.31
CA ILE A 73 -17.53 2.87 -10.02
C ILE A 73 -17.95 4.05 -10.88
N GLU A 74 -17.46 5.24 -10.52
CA GLU A 74 -17.78 6.48 -11.24
C GLU A 74 -17.37 6.30 -12.69
N THR A 75 -18.15 6.81 -13.63
CA THR A 75 -17.80 6.67 -15.06
C THR A 75 -16.41 7.25 -15.33
N ARG A 76 -15.62 6.59 -16.18
CA ARG A 76 -14.30 7.07 -16.64
C ARG A 76 -14.36 8.57 -16.94
N ASN A 77 -13.50 9.34 -16.27
CA ASN A 77 -13.44 10.78 -16.48
C ASN A 77 -13.01 11.07 -17.93
N ALA A 78 -13.85 11.82 -18.65
CA ALA A 78 -13.66 12.16 -20.05
C ALA A 78 -12.54 13.19 -20.28
N SER A 79 -12.07 13.89 -19.23
CA SER A 79 -10.95 14.83 -19.33
C SER A 79 -9.61 14.13 -19.60
N PHE A 80 -9.46 12.87 -19.18
CA PHE A 80 -8.25 12.11 -19.46
C PHE A 80 -8.26 11.59 -20.89
N LYS A 81 -7.16 11.83 -21.61
CA LYS A 81 -6.93 11.35 -22.96
C LYS A 81 -6.96 9.82 -23.01
N LYS A 82 -7.47 9.25 -24.10
CA LYS A 82 -7.33 7.81 -24.39
C LYS A 82 -6.02 7.55 -25.10
N LEU A 83 -5.37 6.45 -24.77
CA LEU A 83 -4.09 6.07 -25.38
C LEU A 83 -4.23 5.83 -26.89
N SER A 84 -3.19 6.21 -27.61
CA SER A 84 -3.06 6.08 -29.05
C SER A 84 -1.69 5.52 -29.43
N GLU A 85 -1.54 5.07 -30.68
CA GLU A 85 -0.26 4.61 -31.22
C GLU A 85 0.85 5.68 -31.16
N SER A 86 0.48 6.96 -31.21
CA SER A 86 1.45 8.05 -31.09
C SER A 86 2.06 8.15 -29.69
N ASP A 87 1.29 7.80 -28.65
CA ASP A 87 1.78 7.80 -27.26
C ASP A 87 2.77 6.66 -27.05
N VAL A 88 2.48 5.47 -27.58
CA VAL A 88 3.39 4.32 -27.52
C VAL A 88 4.71 4.63 -28.23
N LYS A 89 4.65 5.21 -29.44
CA LYS A 89 5.85 5.63 -30.19
C LYS A 89 6.68 6.67 -29.43
N PHE A 90 6.03 7.56 -28.68
CA PHE A 90 6.74 8.53 -27.84
C PHE A 90 7.56 7.81 -26.75
N PHE A 91 6.96 6.85 -26.03
CA PHE A 91 7.69 6.10 -25.00
C PHE A 91 8.80 5.23 -25.59
N GLU A 92 8.57 4.59 -26.73
CA GLU A 92 9.59 3.83 -27.47
C GLU A 92 10.76 4.70 -27.99
N SER A 93 10.60 6.02 -28.07
CA SER A 93 11.66 6.91 -28.57
C SER A 93 12.82 7.06 -27.60
N PHE A 94 12.60 6.83 -26.30
CA PHE A 94 13.62 6.94 -25.26
C PHE A 94 13.73 5.71 -24.35
N MET A 95 12.77 4.78 -24.40
CA MET A 95 12.84 3.48 -23.73
C MET A 95 12.98 2.36 -24.78
N PRO A 96 13.81 1.32 -24.52
CA PRO A 96 13.80 0.09 -25.29
C PRO A 96 12.39 -0.54 -25.34
N LYS A 97 12.04 -1.13 -26.47
CA LYS A 97 10.72 -1.72 -26.72
C LYS A 97 10.38 -2.83 -25.73
N GLU A 98 11.39 -3.53 -25.22
CA GLU A 98 11.27 -4.58 -24.21
C GLU A 98 10.83 -4.07 -22.83
N ARG A 99 10.73 -2.74 -22.65
CA ARG A 99 10.27 -2.08 -21.41
C ARG A 99 8.99 -1.28 -21.60
N VAL A 100 8.37 -1.36 -22.79
CA VAL A 100 7.11 -0.70 -23.15
C VAL A 100 6.12 -1.79 -23.53
N TYR A 101 5.31 -2.22 -22.56
CA TYR A 101 4.33 -3.27 -22.74
C TYR A 101 3.01 -2.66 -23.19
N ALA A 102 2.80 -2.63 -24.50
CA ALA A 102 1.60 -2.07 -25.13
C ALA A 102 0.76 -3.18 -25.77
N THR A 103 -0.57 -3.07 -25.69
CA THR A 103 -1.47 -3.97 -26.42
C THR A 103 -1.49 -3.67 -27.92
N LYS A 104 -1.84 -4.67 -28.73
CA LYS A 104 -2.00 -4.52 -30.19
C LYS A 104 -2.97 -3.41 -30.59
N GLU A 105 -3.98 -3.12 -29.75
CA GLU A 105 -4.99 -2.08 -29.98
C GLU A 105 -4.39 -0.67 -30.09
N ILE A 106 -3.29 -0.42 -29.39
CA ILE A 106 -2.58 0.87 -29.38
C ILE A 106 -1.22 0.79 -30.09
N GLY A 107 -1.01 -0.21 -30.96
CA GLY A 107 0.21 -0.36 -31.75
C GLY A 107 1.35 -1.09 -31.07
N GLY A 108 1.07 -1.82 -29.98
CA GLY A 108 2.03 -2.73 -29.35
C GLY A 108 2.01 -4.15 -29.92
N THR A 109 2.69 -5.06 -29.22
CA THR A 109 2.84 -6.47 -29.64
C THR A 109 2.07 -7.46 -28.76
N LEU A 110 1.66 -7.03 -27.57
CA LEU A 110 1.05 -7.89 -26.55
C LEU A 110 -0.47 -7.98 -26.70
N ASP A 111 -1.04 -9.06 -26.19
CA ASP A 111 -2.48 -9.20 -26.02
C ASP A 111 -2.90 -8.70 -24.64
N SER A 112 -4.19 -8.32 -24.47
CA SER A 112 -4.69 -7.80 -23.19
C SER A 112 -4.51 -8.79 -22.03
N LYS A 113 -4.42 -10.10 -22.32
CA LYS A 113 -4.14 -11.15 -21.33
C LYS A 113 -2.72 -11.09 -20.76
N ASP A 114 -1.76 -10.62 -21.54
CA ASP A 114 -0.36 -10.50 -21.08
C ASP A 114 -0.22 -9.42 -20.00
N LEU A 115 -1.16 -8.47 -19.93
CA LEU A 115 -1.21 -7.39 -18.94
C LEU A 115 -2.09 -7.72 -17.72
N GLU A 116 -2.70 -8.91 -17.66
CA GLU A 116 -3.63 -9.28 -16.58
C GLU A 116 -2.96 -9.23 -15.19
N GLY A 117 -1.70 -9.64 -15.09
CA GLY A 117 -0.93 -9.59 -13.84
C GLY A 117 -0.66 -8.17 -13.31
N PHE A 118 -0.71 -7.15 -14.18
CA PHE A 118 -0.60 -5.74 -13.79
C PHE A 118 -1.96 -5.11 -13.53
N ASN A 119 -3.00 -5.59 -14.21
CA ASN A 119 -4.36 -5.05 -14.14
C ASN A 119 -5.19 -5.63 -12.98
N SER A 120 -4.86 -6.82 -12.47
CA SER A 120 -5.56 -7.46 -11.35
C SER A 120 -4.85 -7.21 -10.03
N ASP A 121 -5.59 -6.91 -8.97
CA ASP A 121 -5.02 -6.73 -7.63
C ASP A 121 -4.68 -8.07 -6.96
N TRP A 122 -3.93 -8.00 -5.85
CA TRP A 122 -3.51 -9.18 -5.10
C TRP A 122 -4.66 -10.10 -4.67
N LEU A 123 -5.83 -9.52 -4.35
CA LEU A 123 -7.00 -10.27 -3.88
C LEU A 123 -7.92 -10.73 -5.03
N ASN A 124 -7.60 -10.40 -6.29
CA ASN A 124 -8.47 -10.58 -7.46
C ASN A 124 -9.89 -10.01 -7.26
N LYS A 125 -9.98 -8.91 -6.51
CA LYS A 125 -11.20 -8.17 -6.20
C LYS A 125 -11.39 -6.97 -7.13
N TYR A 126 -10.30 -6.32 -7.51
CA TYR A 126 -10.27 -5.14 -8.37
C TYR A 126 -9.47 -5.46 -9.62
N SER A 127 -10.02 -5.08 -10.77
CA SER A 127 -9.36 -5.26 -12.05
C SER A 127 -9.64 -4.05 -12.95
N GLY A 128 -8.59 -3.46 -13.50
CA GLY A 128 -8.67 -2.43 -14.53
C GLY A 128 -8.40 -2.98 -15.92
N ASN A 129 -8.27 -2.07 -16.89
CA ASN A 129 -8.07 -2.38 -18.30
C ASN A 129 -7.02 -1.45 -18.92
N SER A 130 -5.88 -1.29 -18.26
CA SER A 130 -4.73 -0.60 -18.82
C SER A 130 -4.22 -1.34 -20.04
N GLN A 131 -3.91 -0.57 -21.07
CA GLN A 131 -3.38 -1.05 -22.34
C GLN A 131 -1.86 -0.83 -22.45
N LEU A 132 -1.26 -0.16 -21.46
CA LEU A 132 0.14 0.26 -21.49
C LEU A 132 0.78 0.16 -20.10
N VAL A 133 1.84 -0.65 -20.00
CA VAL A 133 2.71 -0.74 -18.84
C VAL A 133 4.13 -0.30 -19.22
N LEU A 134 4.69 0.63 -18.45
CA LEU A 134 6.03 1.16 -18.65
C LEU A 134 6.94 0.68 -17.52
N LEU A 135 8.12 0.18 -17.88
CA LEU A 135 9.12 -0.33 -16.93
C LEU A 135 10.39 0.54 -16.94
N PRO A 136 10.37 1.75 -16.33
CA PRO A 136 11.54 2.61 -16.24
C PRO A 136 12.68 1.98 -15.43
N THR A 137 13.90 2.43 -15.67
CA THR A 137 15.14 2.00 -15.00
C THR A 137 15.86 3.12 -14.27
N SER A 138 15.36 4.36 -14.37
CA SER A 138 15.94 5.53 -13.70
C SER A 138 14.89 6.61 -13.41
N ALA A 139 15.21 7.51 -12.49
CA ALA A 139 14.35 8.63 -12.14
C ALA A 139 14.12 9.58 -13.34
N GLU A 140 15.09 9.72 -14.23
CA GLU A 140 14.97 10.54 -15.45
C GLU A 140 13.96 9.95 -16.44
N GLU A 141 13.87 8.63 -16.54
CA GLU A 141 12.84 7.99 -17.37
C GLU A 141 11.45 8.20 -16.76
N VAL A 142 11.30 8.04 -15.44
CA VAL A 142 10.05 8.35 -14.73
C VAL A 142 9.65 9.81 -14.94
N SER A 143 10.60 10.74 -14.82
CA SER A 143 10.41 12.18 -15.10
C SER A 143 9.89 12.45 -16.51
N LYS A 144 10.50 11.85 -17.53
CA LYS A 144 10.05 11.99 -18.93
C LYS A 144 8.65 11.41 -19.14
N ILE A 145 8.36 10.26 -18.54
CA ILE A 145 7.03 9.61 -18.60
C ILE A 145 5.98 10.54 -18.00
N LEU A 146 6.18 10.98 -16.75
CA LEU A 146 5.20 11.81 -16.04
C LEU A 146 4.99 13.15 -16.72
N LYS A 147 6.07 13.80 -17.17
CA LYS A 147 6.00 15.04 -17.94
C LYS A 147 5.09 14.89 -19.17
N TYR A 148 5.30 13.84 -19.97
CA TYR A 148 4.48 13.58 -21.14
C TYR A 148 3.02 13.30 -20.79
N CYS A 149 2.79 12.46 -19.78
CA CYS A 149 1.44 12.15 -19.32
C CYS A 149 0.72 13.41 -18.82
N ASN A 150 1.42 14.30 -18.12
CA ASN A 150 0.87 15.58 -17.67
C ASN A 150 0.53 16.50 -18.84
N ASP A 151 1.43 16.64 -19.82
CA ASP A 151 1.20 17.46 -21.02
C ASP A 151 0.05 16.93 -21.90
N GLN A 152 -0.19 15.61 -21.88
CA GLN A 152 -1.24 14.94 -22.65
C GLN A 152 -2.51 14.66 -21.85
N THR A 153 -2.56 15.02 -20.57
CA THR A 153 -3.65 14.67 -19.65
C THR A 153 -3.96 13.17 -19.67
N ILE A 154 -2.93 12.34 -19.54
CA ILE A 154 -3.01 10.87 -19.42
C ILE A 154 -2.90 10.50 -17.94
N ALA A 155 -3.84 9.72 -17.44
CA ALA A 155 -3.81 9.24 -16.06
C ALA A 155 -2.75 8.15 -15.87
N VAL A 156 -2.10 8.13 -14.70
CA VAL A 156 -1.00 7.24 -14.37
C VAL A 156 -1.26 6.53 -13.05
N VAL A 157 -0.93 5.25 -12.98
CA VAL A 157 -0.93 4.44 -11.75
C VAL A 157 0.49 3.92 -11.49
N PRO A 158 1.16 4.39 -10.43
CA PRO A 158 2.44 3.81 -10.02
C PRO A 158 2.22 2.42 -9.42
N GLN A 159 3.07 1.47 -9.82
CA GLN A 159 2.97 0.09 -9.33
C GLN A 159 4.34 -0.44 -8.89
N GLY A 160 4.39 -0.91 -7.64
CA GLY A 160 5.51 -1.66 -7.09
C GLY A 160 5.31 -3.17 -7.29
N GLY A 161 5.39 -3.92 -6.19
CA GLY A 161 5.19 -5.38 -6.19
C GLY A 161 3.76 -5.88 -6.36
N ASN A 162 2.79 -4.97 -6.56
CA ASN A 162 1.35 -5.26 -6.66
C ASN A 162 0.77 -6.12 -5.51
N THR A 163 1.24 -5.90 -4.28
CA THR A 163 0.80 -6.62 -3.06
C THR A 163 -0.15 -5.80 -2.17
N GLY A 164 -0.66 -4.67 -2.67
CA GLY A 164 -1.61 -3.82 -1.97
C GLY A 164 -2.98 -4.48 -1.79
N LEU A 165 -3.68 -4.15 -0.70
CA LEU A 165 -4.95 -4.81 -0.33
C LEU A 165 -6.18 -3.91 -0.47
N VAL A 166 -6.00 -2.70 -0.98
CA VAL A 166 -7.05 -1.66 -1.07
C VAL A 166 -7.37 -1.24 -2.51
N GLY A 167 -6.77 -1.91 -3.50
CA GLY A 167 -6.97 -1.60 -4.92
C GLY A 167 -6.14 -0.42 -5.46
N GLY A 168 -5.35 0.26 -4.63
CA GLY A 168 -4.56 1.43 -5.06
C GLY A 168 -3.37 1.10 -5.98
N SER A 169 -2.98 -0.17 -6.11
CA SER A 169 -1.87 -0.59 -6.99
C SER A 169 -2.31 -0.93 -8.42
N VAL A 170 -3.61 -0.88 -8.73
CA VAL A 170 -4.15 -1.25 -10.04
C VAL A 170 -5.02 -0.13 -10.63
N PRO A 171 -5.11 -0.02 -11.95
CA PRO A 171 -6.00 0.93 -12.61
C PRO A 171 -7.48 0.64 -12.33
N VAL A 172 -8.30 1.68 -12.42
CA VAL A 172 -9.76 1.53 -12.43
C VAL A 172 -10.26 1.41 -13.88
N PHE A 173 -9.62 2.12 -14.81
CA PHE A 173 -9.96 2.17 -16.23
C PHE A 173 -8.73 1.82 -17.08
N ASP A 174 -8.25 2.79 -17.85
CA ASP A 174 -7.20 2.69 -18.87
C ASP A 174 -5.97 3.53 -18.50
N GLU A 175 -5.76 3.80 -17.20
CA GLU A 175 -4.59 4.52 -16.72
C GLU A 175 -3.29 3.80 -17.12
N VAL A 176 -2.24 4.55 -17.46
CA VAL A 176 -0.93 3.98 -17.76
C VAL A 176 -0.30 3.46 -16.48
N ILE A 177 0.14 2.21 -16.48
CA ILE A 177 0.82 1.63 -15.32
C ILE A 177 2.31 1.94 -15.43
N VAL A 178 2.90 2.56 -14.41
CA VAL A 178 4.34 2.74 -14.30
C VAL A 178 4.88 1.75 -13.27
N SER A 179 5.45 0.65 -13.75
CA SER A 179 6.01 -0.41 -12.92
C SER A 179 7.46 -0.12 -12.56
N LEU A 180 7.75 0.01 -11.27
CA LEU A 180 9.10 0.26 -10.77
C LEU A 180 9.97 -1.01 -10.69
N SER A 181 9.48 -2.16 -11.16
CA SER A 181 10.15 -3.46 -11.02
C SER A 181 11.56 -3.55 -11.64
N LYS A 182 11.90 -2.66 -12.59
CA LYS A 182 13.23 -2.57 -13.19
C LYS A 182 14.16 -1.56 -12.52
N MET A 183 13.66 -0.78 -11.55
CA MET A 183 14.45 0.10 -10.69
C MET A 183 14.80 -0.65 -9.40
N ASN A 184 15.71 -1.62 -9.48
CA ASN A 184 15.96 -2.59 -8.40
C ASN A 184 17.42 -2.62 -7.91
N LYS A 185 18.16 -1.52 -8.04
CA LYS A 185 19.57 -1.48 -7.62
C LYS A 185 19.73 -0.96 -6.20
N VAL A 186 20.56 -1.64 -5.41
CA VAL A 186 21.16 -1.05 -4.22
C VAL A 186 22.24 -0.06 -4.68
N ARG A 187 22.12 1.21 -4.28
CA ARG A 187 23.05 2.28 -4.66
C ARG A 187 24.23 2.37 -3.70
N SER A 188 23.99 2.29 -2.40
CA SER A 188 25.05 2.30 -1.37
C SER A 188 24.55 1.81 -0.01
N LEU A 189 25.47 1.26 0.79
CA LEU A 189 25.26 0.98 2.21
C LEU A 189 26.44 1.52 3.01
N ASP A 190 26.16 2.44 3.93
CA ASP A 190 27.11 2.85 4.96
C ASP A 190 27.04 1.86 6.13
N LYS A 191 28.12 1.09 6.33
CA LYS A 191 28.18 0.02 7.33
C LYS A 191 28.28 0.55 8.76
N ASP A 192 28.77 1.77 8.94
CA ASP A 192 28.95 2.35 10.26
C ASP A 192 27.63 2.98 10.75
N SER A 193 26.95 3.72 9.87
CA SER A 193 25.65 4.33 10.20
C SER A 193 24.45 3.40 9.99
N GLY A 194 24.59 2.37 9.16
CA GLY A 194 23.50 1.49 8.73
C GLY A 194 22.58 2.12 7.68
N ALA A 195 22.96 3.26 7.08
CA ALA A 195 22.16 3.95 6.08
C ALA A 195 22.23 3.22 4.72
N LEU A 196 21.10 2.67 4.29
CA LEU A 196 20.91 2.04 2.98
C LEU A 196 20.28 3.02 2.00
N VAL A 197 20.85 3.11 0.80
CA VAL A 197 20.28 3.83 -0.35
C VAL A 197 20.04 2.81 -1.47
N CYS A 198 18.82 2.73 -1.97
CA CYS A 198 18.41 1.80 -3.01
C CYS A 198 17.27 2.40 -3.85
N ASP A 199 17.09 1.86 -5.04
CA ASP A 199 15.97 2.20 -5.91
C ASP A 199 14.62 1.72 -5.31
N ALA A 200 13.54 2.39 -5.67
CA ALA A 200 12.19 2.13 -5.15
C ALA A 200 11.63 0.74 -5.48
N GLY A 201 12.13 0.08 -6.53
CA GLY A 201 11.72 -1.25 -6.97
C GLY A 201 12.47 -2.40 -6.31
N CYS A 202 13.41 -2.16 -5.39
CA CYS A 202 14.07 -3.23 -4.65
C CYS A 202 13.08 -4.02 -3.79
N VAL A 203 13.10 -5.36 -3.91
CA VAL A 203 12.25 -6.27 -3.14
C VAL A 203 12.70 -6.28 -1.68
N LEU A 204 11.76 -6.21 -0.74
CA LEU A 204 12.08 -6.11 0.69
C LEU A 204 12.91 -7.31 1.20
N GLU A 205 12.59 -8.53 0.77
CA GLU A 205 13.36 -9.72 1.14
C GLU A 205 14.81 -9.67 0.63
N GLU A 206 15.03 -9.21 -0.60
CA GLU A 206 16.38 -9.03 -1.15
C GLU A 206 17.17 -7.98 -0.35
N LEU A 207 16.53 -6.89 0.05
CA LEU A 207 17.15 -5.87 0.90
C LEU A 207 17.49 -6.41 2.30
N ASP A 208 16.56 -7.12 2.96
CA ASP A 208 16.81 -7.70 4.30
C ASP A 208 17.94 -8.73 4.25
N ASN A 209 18.00 -9.55 3.20
CA ASN A 209 19.11 -10.48 2.97
C ASN A 209 20.44 -9.75 2.76
N TYR A 210 20.47 -8.73 1.90
CA TYR A 210 21.68 -7.95 1.61
C TYR A 210 22.24 -7.27 2.86
N VAL A 211 21.41 -6.60 3.66
CA VAL A 211 21.89 -5.92 4.88
C VAL A 211 22.26 -6.92 5.99
N SER A 212 21.66 -8.11 6.01
CA SER A 212 21.99 -9.18 6.97
C SER A 212 23.42 -9.69 6.83
N GLU A 213 24.01 -9.64 5.63
CA GLU A 213 25.44 -9.95 5.41
C GLU A 213 26.38 -9.04 6.21
N PHE A 214 25.91 -7.87 6.62
CA PHE A 214 26.64 -6.89 7.42
C PHE A 214 26.18 -6.86 8.90
N GLY A 215 25.37 -7.83 9.34
CA GLY A 215 24.81 -7.85 10.68
C GLY A 215 23.74 -6.79 10.95
N LEU A 216 23.19 -6.19 9.88
CA LEU A 216 22.11 -5.22 9.93
C LEU A 216 20.78 -5.90 9.58
N THR A 217 19.67 -5.16 9.70
CA THR A 217 18.35 -5.67 9.34
C THR A 217 17.44 -4.53 8.88
N MET A 218 16.51 -4.83 7.98
CA MET A 218 15.50 -3.84 7.58
C MET A 218 14.57 -3.53 8.77
N PRO A 219 14.19 -2.25 8.97
CA PRO A 219 13.35 -1.84 10.10
C PRO A 219 11.89 -2.32 9.97
N ILE A 220 11.50 -2.79 8.79
CA ILE A 220 10.18 -3.34 8.48
C ILE A 220 10.30 -4.78 8.00
N ASP A 221 9.28 -5.59 8.30
CA ASP A 221 9.14 -6.95 7.80
C ASP A 221 7.66 -7.32 7.78
N LEU A 222 7.20 -7.93 6.69
CA LEU A 222 5.78 -8.19 6.46
C LEU A 222 5.59 -9.45 5.61
N GLY A 223 4.38 -10.02 5.62
CA GLY A 223 4.10 -11.32 4.97
C GLY A 223 4.36 -11.35 3.47
N ALA A 224 4.28 -10.19 2.80
CA ALA A 224 4.54 -10.04 1.37
C ALA A 224 6.01 -9.70 1.02
N LYS A 225 6.97 -9.92 1.93
CA LYS A 225 8.37 -9.48 1.77
C LYS A 225 9.04 -9.96 0.48
N GLY A 226 8.68 -11.15 -0.01
CA GLY A 226 9.24 -11.74 -1.22
C GLY A 226 8.73 -11.11 -2.53
N SER A 227 7.84 -10.12 -2.45
CA SER A 227 7.31 -9.43 -3.63
C SER A 227 7.09 -7.94 -3.42
N CYS A 228 6.87 -7.45 -2.20
CA CYS A 228 6.70 -6.02 -1.97
C CYS A 228 8.01 -5.25 -2.25
N HIS A 229 7.89 -4.12 -2.93
CA HIS A 229 9.02 -3.24 -3.19
C HIS A 229 9.13 -2.16 -2.10
N ILE A 230 10.35 -1.70 -1.83
CA ILE A 230 10.61 -0.70 -0.80
C ILE A 230 9.88 0.63 -1.05
N GLY A 231 9.75 1.07 -2.30
CA GLY A 231 8.98 2.25 -2.67
C GLY A 231 7.48 2.08 -2.38
N GLY A 232 6.93 0.88 -2.61
CA GLY A 232 5.55 0.57 -2.23
C GLY A 232 5.35 0.57 -0.72
N ASN A 233 6.32 0.05 0.04
CA ASN A 233 6.29 0.09 1.51
C ASN A 233 6.30 1.54 2.01
N VAL A 234 7.12 2.41 1.42
CA VAL A 234 7.16 3.85 1.74
C VAL A 234 5.84 4.53 1.39
N SER A 235 5.34 4.36 0.17
CA SER A 235 4.10 4.99 -0.31
C SER A 235 2.88 4.58 0.51
N THR A 236 2.87 3.38 1.10
CA THR A 236 1.77 2.89 1.94
C THR A 236 2.02 3.07 3.44
N ASN A 237 3.16 3.64 3.84
CA ASN A 237 3.63 3.68 5.24
C ASN A 237 3.50 2.30 5.92
N ALA A 238 4.04 1.27 5.27
CA ALA A 238 3.91 -0.10 5.72
C ALA A 238 4.44 -0.29 7.15
N GLY A 239 3.67 -1.04 7.96
CA GLY A 239 4.06 -1.40 9.32
C GLY A 239 4.77 -2.75 9.37
N GLY A 240 4.01 -3.80 9.69
CA GLY A 240 4.51 -5.18 9.72
C GLY A 240 4.91 -5.68 11.11
N ILE A 241 5.52 -6.86 11.16
CA ILE A 241 5.74 -7.64 12.40
C ILE A 241 6.84 -7.04 13.30
N ARG A 242 7.72 -6.20 12.75
CA ARG A 242 8.81 -5.53 13.50
C ARG A 242 8.46 -4.11 13.94
N TYR A 243 7.24 -3.62 13.65
CA TYR A 243 6.82 -2.25 13.94
C TYR A 243 6.93 -1.86 15.42
N LEU A 244 6.64 -2.78 16.35
CA LEU A 244 6.73 -2.51 17.79
C LEU A 244 8.15 -2.11 18.23
N ARG A 245 9.18 -2.65 17.56
CA ARG A 245 10.59 -2.41 17.92
C ARG A 245 11.19 -1.24 17.17
N TYR A 246 10.94 -1.11 15.86
CA TYR A 246 11.59 -0.11 15.00
C TYR A 246 10.68 1.08 14.65
N GLY A 247 9.38 0.98 14.89
CA GLY A 247 8.42 2.05 14.67
C GLY A 247 8.01 2.22 13.21
N SER A 248 7.53 3.43 12.88
CA SER A 248 7.04 3.80 11.56
C SER A 248 8.17 4.14 10.58
N LEU A 249 7.88 3.97 9.29
CA LEU A 249 8.71 4.47 8.20
C LEU A 249 8.90 6.00 8.26
N HIS A 250 7.97 6.77 8.81
CA HIS A 250 8.17 8.20 9.07
C HIS A 250 9.42 8.52 9.90
N GLY A 251 9.85 7.60 10.77
CA GLY A 251 11.07 7.73 11.58
C GLY A 251 12.30 7.00 11.01
N SER A 252 12.09 5.99 10.17
CA SER A 252 13.17 5.13 9.64
C SER A 252 13.68 5.57 8.26
N VAL A 253 12.83 6.21 7.45
CA VAL A 253 13.24 6.78 6.16
C VAL A 253 14.03 8.07 6.42
N LEU A 254 15.26 8.14 5.90
CA LEU A 254 16.15 9.29 6.09
C LEU A 254 15.97 10.36 5.00
N GLY A 255 15.74 9.94 3.75
CA GLY A 255 15.49 10.81 2.61
C GLY A 255 14.80 10.06 1.48
N LEU A 256 14.25 10.80 0.50
CA LEU A 256 13.56 10.24 -0.66
C LEU A 256 13.91 11.04 -1.94
N GLU A 257 14.00 10.33 -3.06
CA GLU A 257 13.93 10.89 -4.40
C GLU A 257 12.53 10.63 -4.94
N VAL A 258 11.83 11.69 -5.39
CA VAL A 258 10.45 11.61 -5.84
C VAL A 258 10.27 12.38 -7.14
N VAL A 259 9.56 11.81 -8.10
CA VAL A 259 9.17 12.49 -9.33
C VAL A 259 7.72 12.95 -9.21
N LEU A 260 7.50 14.24 -9.37
CA LEU A 260 6.17 14.87 -9.33
C LEU A 260 5.41 14.67 -10.65
N PRO A 261 4.08 14.88 -10.67
CA PRO A 261 3.27 14.69 -11.87
C PRO A 261 3.73 15.51 -13.08
N ASP A 262 4.27 16.71 -12.89
CA ASP A 262 4.83 17.57 -13.96
C ASP A 262 6.19 17.10 -14.50
N GLY A 263 6.75 16.02 -13.93
CA GLY A 263 8.06 15.47 -14.21
C GLY A 263 9.18 16.09 -13.39
N THR A 264 8.92 17.03 -12.48
CA THR A 264 9.95 17.61 -11.61
C THR A 264 10.52 16.54 -10.68
N ILE A 265 11.84 16.37 -10.67
CA ILE A 265 12.54 15.47 -9.73
C ILE A 265 12.85 16.24 -8.45
N VAL A 266 12.20 15.86 -7.36
CA VAL A 266 12.48 16.35 -6.01
C VAL A 266 13.51 15.42 -5.38
N ASN A 267 14.76 15.90 -5.34
CA ASN A 267 15.84 15.19 -4.67
C ASN A 267 15.97 15.68 -3.22
N ASN A 268 15.36 14.94 -2.29
CA ASN A 268 15.55 15.10 -0.85
C ASN A 268 16.24 13.86 -0.27
N LEU A 269 17.14 13.25 -1.05
CA LEU A 269 17.87 12.07 -0.64
C LEU A 269 18.98 12.47 0.34
N SER A 270 18.92 11.95 1.55
CA SER A 270 19.87 12.24 2.62
C SER A 270 20.13 10.98 3.44
N THR A 271 21.37 10.81 3.88
CA THR A 271 21.79 9.75 4.80
C THR A 271 21.97 10.28 6.23
N LEU A 272 21.66 11.56 6.48
CA LEU A 272 21.82 12.18 7.78
C LEU A 272 20.74 11.70 8.75
N ARG A 273 21.16 11.25 9.94
CA ARG A 273 20.22 10.82 10.99
C ARG A 273 19.41 11.98 11.59
N LYS A 274 19.96 13.19 11.55
CA LYS A 274 19.34 14.45 12.01
C LYS A 274 19.66 15.53 10.99
N ASP A 275 18.62 16.12 10.45
CA ASP A 275 18.68 17.28 9.58
C ASP A 275 17.47 18.17 9.92
N SER A 276 17.68 19.47 10.08
CA SER A 276 16.63 20.44 10.43
C SER A 276 16.71 21.68 9.53
N THR A 277 17.21 21.50 8.31
CA THR A 277 17.38 22.56 7.31
C THR A 277 16.10 22.80 6.50
N GLY A 278 15.01 23.18 7.19
CA GLY A 278 13.73 23.52 6.57
C GLY A 278 12.64 22.49 6.84
N TYR A 279 11.66 22.41 5.94
CA TYR A 279 10.52 21.50 6.09
C TYR A 279 10.89 20.07 5.72
N ASP A 280 10.36 19.12 6.48
CA ASP A 280 10.57 17.69 6.23
C ASP A 280 9.63 17.19 5.12
N ILE A 281 9.88 17.63 3.88
CA ILE A 281 9.01 17.38 2.72
C ILE A 281 8.85 15.90 2.39
N LYS A 282 9.83 15.04 2.75
CA LYS A 282 9.74 13.59 2.52
C LYS A 282 8.51 12.98 3.22
N GLN A 283 8.10 13.55 4.35
CA GLN A 283 6.97 13.06 5.15
C GLN A 283 5.64 13.11 4.39
N LEU A 284 5.50 14.03 3.44
CA LEU A 284 4.29 14.15 2.62
C LEU A 284 4.11 12.94 1.70
N PHE A 285 5.21 12.32 1.26
CA PHE A 285 5.18 11.19 0.32
C PHE A 285 5.04 9.84 1.02
N ILE A 286 5.45 9.74 2.28
CA ILE A 286 5.28 8.53 3.11
C ILE A 286 3.80 8.38 3.45
N GLY A 287 3.15 7.32 2.96
CA GLY A 287 1.71 7.14 3.10
C GLY A 287 0.85 7.90 2.08
N SER A 288 1.46 8.50 1.05
CA SER A 288 0.72 9.21 -0.02
C SER A 288 0.11 8.30 -1.08
N GLU A 289 0.42 7.01 -1.07
CA GLU A 289 -0.09 5.99 -1.99
C GLU A 289 0.13 6.34 -3.48
N GLY A 290 1.18 7.09 -3.80
CA GLY A 290 1.52 7.47 -5.17
C GLY A 290 0.69 8.64 -5.74
N THR A 291 -0.17 9.26 -4.93
CA THR A 291 -1.07 10.35 -5.37
C THR A 291 -0.39 11.70 -5.51
N LEU A 292 0.75 11.91 -4.82
CA LEU A 292 1.51 13.16 -4.84
C LEU A 292 2.76 13.10 -5.72
N GLY A 293 3.18 11.90 -6.11
CA GLY A 293 4.40 11.65 -6.88
C GLY A 293 4.86 10.20 -6.79
N ILE A 294 5.83 9.84 -7.62
CA ILE A 294 6.41 8.49 -7.68
C ILE A 294 7.77 8.49 -6.97
N VAL A 295 7.91 7.71 -5.90
CA VAL A 295 9.20 7.45 -5.24
C VAL A 295 10.07 6.61 -6.17
N THR A 296 11.34 7.00 -6.37
CA THR A 296 12.27 6.37 -7.32
C THR A 296 13.55 5.85 -6.68
#